data_AF-A0A3N9MQ56-F1
#
_entry.id   AF-A0A3N9MQ56-F1
#
_cell.length_a   1.000
_cell.length_b   1.000
_cell.length_c   1.000
_cell.angle_alpha   90.00
_cell.angle_beta   90.00
_cell.angle_gamma   90.00
#
_symmetry.space_group_name_H-M   'P 1'
#
loop_
_entity.id
_entity.type
_entity.pdbx_description
1 polymer ?
#
loop_
_entity_poly.entity_id
_entity_poly.type
_entity_poly.pdbx_seq_one_letter_code
_entity_poly.pdbx_strand_id
1 'polypeptide(L)' 'MRRYPDHVIEKIKREIDLPALFRAKGAVLKSTHNGGFECLCLFHQENTASMKLNVVNGIWMAHCFG' A
#
# COMPACT_ATOMS: atom_id res chain seq x y z
N MET A 1 -22.14 -4.76 -11.73
CA MET A 1 -21.53 -6.04 -12.16
C MET A 1 -20.01 -5.82 -12.25
N ARG A 2 -19.18 -6.67 -11.62
CA ARG A 2 -17.72 -6.56 -11.74
C ARG A 2 -17.31 -7.00 -13.15
N ARG A 3 -16.42 -6.26 -13.81
CA ARG A 3 -15.98 -6.52 -15.20
C ARG A 3 -14.98 -7.68 -15.31
N TYR A 4 -14.34 -8.07 -14.21
CA TYR A 4 -13.30 -9.11 -14.19
C TYR A 4 -13.73 -10.29 -13.30
N PRO A 5 -13.37 -11.53 -13.67
CA PRO A 5 -13.50 -12.69 -12.80
C PRO A 5 -12.68 -12.52 -11.51
N ASP A 6 -13.14 -13.12 -10.41
CA ASP A 6 -12.47 -12.97 -9.11
C ASP A 6 -11.01 -13.47 -9.13
N HIS A 7 -10.71 -14.56 -9.84
CA HIS A 7 -9.34 -15.07 -9.95
C HIS A 7 -8.37 -14.08 -10.62
N VAL A 8 -8.86 -13.24 -11.55
CA VAL A 8 -8.06 -12.19 -12.19
C VAL A 8 -7.76 -11.09 -11.17
N ILE A 9 -8.75 -10.70 -10.37
CA ILE A 9 -8.59 -9.70 -9.31
C ILE A 9 -7.59 -10.19 -8.26
N GLU A 10 -7.69 -11.45 -7.83
CA GLU A 10 -6.77 -12.04 -6.87
C GLU A 10 -5.33 -12.13 -7.41
N LYS A 11 -5.16 -12.42 -8.71
CA LYS A 11 -3.86 -12.36 -9.36
C LYS A 11 -3.27 -10.95 -9.31
N ILE A 12 -4.05 -9.94 -9.71
CA ILE A 12 -3.60 -8.54 -9.68
C ILE A 12 -3.18 -8.13 -8.28
N LYS A 13 -3.96 -8.46 -7.25
CA LYS A 13 -3.62 -8.13 -5.84
C LYS A 13 -2.27 -8.70 -5.39
N ARG A 14 -1.90 -9.90 -5.88
CA ARG A 14 -0.64 -10.56 -5.52
C ARG A 14 0.55 -10.03 -6.29
N GLU A 15 0.34 -9.61 -7.54
CA GLU A 15 1.41 -9.17 -8.45
C GLU A 15 1.69 -7.67 -8.39
N ILE A 16 0.79 -6.88 -7.78
CA ILE A 16 0.94 -5.42 -7.72
C ILE A 16 2.10 -5.00 -6.81
N ASP A 17 2.89 -4.03 -7.27
CA ASP A 17 3.87 -3.32 -6.43
C ASP A 17 3.21 -2.07 -5.84
N LEU A 18 2.61 -2.23 -4.65
CA LEU A 18 1.94 -1.13 -3.97
C LEU A 18 2.90 0.02 -3.58
N PRO A 19 4.11 -0.25 -3.04
CA PRO A 19 5.12 0.80 -2.81
C PRO A 19 5.43 1.63 -4.06
N ALA A 20 5.57 1.02 -5.23
CA ALA A 20 5.81 1.76 -6.48
C ALA A 20 4.66 2.72 -6.81
N LEU A 21 3.41 2.31 -6.60
CA LEU A 21 2.24 3.17 -6.81
C LEU A 21 2.20 4.36 -5.85
N PHE A 22 2.56 4.15 -4.57
CA PHE A 22 2.65 5.23 -3.59
C PHE A 22 3.75 6.23 -3.96
N ARG A 23 4.93 5.76 -4.38
CA ARG A 23 6.01 6.63 -4.88
C ARG A 23 5.58 7.44 -6.10
N ALA A 24 4.87 6.81 -7.05
CA ALA A 24 4.33 7.49 -8.23
C ALA A 24 3.30 8.58 -7.89
N LYS A 25 2.70 8.53 -6.69
CA LYS A 25 1.82 9.58 -6.16
C LYS A 25 2.53 10.60 -5.26
N GLY A 26 3.86 10.55 -5.19
CA GLY A 26 4.68 11.50 -4.43
C GLY A 26 4.93 11.11 -2.98
N ALA A 27 4.56 9.89 -2.55
CA ALA A 27 4.86 9.44 -1.20
C ALA A 27 6.37 9.19 -1.02
N VAL A 28 6.93 9.75 0.05
CA VAL A 28 8.27 9.42 0.51
C VAL A 28 8.18 8.22 1.45
N LEU A 29 8.54 7.04 0.95
CA LEU A 29 8.48 5.78 1.69
C LEU A 29 9.78 5.54 2.47
N LYS A 30 9.66 5.24 3.76
CA LYS A 30 10.76 4.81 4.62
C LYS A 30 10.60 3.34 4.97
N SER A 31 11.67 2.55 4.85
CA SER A 31 11.64 1.12 5.21
C SER A 31 11.49 0.93 6.71
N THR A 32 10.71 -0.07 7.10
CA THR A 32 10.54 -0.51 8.49
C THR A 32 11.37 -1.77 8.76
N HIS A 33 11.68 -2.06 10.03
CA HIS A 33 12.43 -3.26 10.42
C HIS A 33 11.74 -4.57 10.01
N ASN A 34 10.42 -4.56 9.84
CA ASN A 34 9.62 -5.75 9.51
C ASN A 34 9.39 -5.94 8.00
N GLY A 35 10.22 -5.32 7.15
CA GLY A 35 10.13 -5.49 5.69
C GLY A 35 8.97 -4.75 5.02
N GLY A 36 8.32 -3.81 5.71
CA GLY A 36 7.32 -2.91 5.14
C GLY A 36 7.82 -1.47 4.97
N PHE A 37 6.91 -0.56 4.67
CA PHE A 37 7.18 0.87 4.56
C PHE A 37 6.25 1.70 5.44
N GLU A 38 6.72 2.88 5.85
CA GLU A 38 5.93 3.94 6.50
C GLU A 38 6.05 5.24 5.71
N CYS A 39 4.99 6.04 5.67
CA CYS A 39 4.98 7.38 5.07
C CYS A 39 3.86 8.26 5.66
N LEU A 40 3.85 9.54 5.27
CA LEU A 40 2.67 10.39 5.43
C LEU A 40 1.52 9.82 4.59
N CYS A 41 0.31 9.88 5.11
CA CYS A 41 -0.88 9.44 4.40
C CYS A 41 -1.21 10.38 3.24
N LEU A 42 -1.59 9.80 2.11
CA LEU A 42 -1.95 10.54 0.88
C LEU A 42 -3.41 11.01 0.88
N PHE A 43 -4.21 10.60 1.87
CA PHE A 43 -5.67 10.81 1.88
C PHE A 43 -6.13 11.88 2.88
N HIS A 44 -5.28 12.25 3.83
CA HIS A 44 -5.54 13.34 4.79
C HIS A 44 -4.25 14.11 5.08
N GLN A 45 -4.39 15.35 5.54
CA GLN A 45 -3.23 16.18 5.89
C GLN A 45 -2.77 15.85 7.31
N GLU A 46 -1.50 15.50 7.44
CA GLU A 46 -0.85 15.22 8.72
C GLU A 46 0.64 15.51 8.63
N ASN A 47 1.27 15.75 9.79
CA ASN A 47 2.71 16.02 9.88
C ASN A 47 3.51 14.81 10.38
N THR A 48 2.84 13.71 10.69
CA THR A 48 3.42 12.48 11.23
C THR A 48 3.13 11.32 10.32
N ALA A 49 4.06 10.36 10.20
CA ALA A 49 3.83 9.17 9.39
C ALA A 49 2.77 8.28 10.05
N SER A 50 1.56 8.23 9.48
CA SER A 50 0.50 7.33 9.94
C SER A 50 0.09 6.28 8.91
N MET A 51 0.64 6.33 7.68
CA MET A 51 0.41 5.32 6.66
C MET A 51 1.49 4.23 6.71
N LYS A 52 1.04 2.98 6.77
CA LYS A 52 1.89 1.79 6.72
C LYS A 52 1.54 0.93 5.52
N LEU A 53 2.57 0.47 4.82
CA LEU A 53 2.49 -0.49 3.72
C LEU A 53 3.20 -1.78 4.14
N ASN A 54 2.50 -2.91 4.13
CA ASN A 54 3.09 -4.20 4.48
C ASN A 54 2.42 -5.34 3.72
N VAL A 55 3.15 -6.44 3.55
CA VAL A 55 2.59 -7.65 2.96
C VAL A 55 1.87 -8.46 4.04
N VAL A 56 0.64 -8.87 3.76
CA VAL A 56 -0.17 -9.79 4.58
C VAL A 56 -0.70 -10.87 3.65
N ASN A 57 -0.44 -12.15 3.96
CA ASN A 57 -0.87 -13.29 3.14
C ASN A 57 -0.47 -13.21 1.64
N GLY A 58 0.69 -12.60 1.36
CA GLY A 58 1.20 -12.42 0.01
C GLY A 58 0.53 -11.30 -0.79
N ILE A 59 -0.18 -10.39 -0.12
CA ILE A 59 -0.84 -9.23 -0.73
C ILE A 59 -0.35 -7.98 0.00
N TRP A 60 -0.10 -6.91 -0.75
CA TRP A 60 0.18 -5.61 -0.15
C TRP A 60 -1.07 -5.01 0.49
N MET A 61 -0.92 -4.57 1.74
CA MET A 61 -1.92 -3.83 2.50
C MET A 61 -1.41 -2.42 2.74
N ALA A 62 -2.32 -1.45 2.60
CA ALA A 62 -2.12 -0.08 3.07
C ALA A 62 -3.07 0.19 4.24
N HIS A 63 -2.55 0.73 5.34
CA HIS A 63 -3.35 1.06 6.51
C HIS A 63 -2.90 2.40 7.08
N CYS A 64 -3.86 3.30 7.29
CA CYS A 64 -3.67 4.57 7.97
C CYS A 64 -4.13 4.44 9.43
N PHE A 65 -3.31 4.87 10.39
CA PHE A 65 -3.65 4.83 11.83
C PHE A 65 -4.01 6.20 12.42
N GLY A 66 -3.88 7.26 11.62
CA GLY A 66 -4.27 8.63 11.98
C GLY A 66 -5.73 8.94 11.65
#